data_AF-A0A9Q3EJK8-F1
#
_entry.id   AF-A0A9Q3EJK8-F1
#
_cell.length_a   1.000
_cell.length_b   1.000
_cell.length_c   1.000
_cell.angle_alpha   90.00
_cell.angle_beta   90.00
_cell.angle_gamma   90.00
#
_symmetry.space_group_name_H-M   'P 1'
#
loop_
_entity.id
_entity.type
_entity.pdbx_description
1 polymer ?
#
loop_
_entity_poly.entity_id
_entity_poly.type
_entity_poly.pdbx_seq_one_letter_code
_entity_poly.pdbx_strand_id
1 'polypeptide(L)'
;MRHELIDVLYTYNNAFASDNEPFGAIKGPEVDITLNIDRLYPPVLRGPAYSASPRAREALKKHIQELIQLGVLRKVGHNEEFEVTTPVTISWNNDKSRMIGYFRALNIYTVPDRYPIPIIQETLTQLSKAKYITSMDALKGFYQNCLTPKAKKLLRIITHCGIYDYLRMPLGIKNAPSHYQRMINTIFPTESSEGWLIIYIDDIIICSDSWSLHLERLARVLHKVAEVNMKISLKKCNFGFEELKALGHIVSGLSLGNDKNKVEAILLKPIPQNKKEMMSFLGFASYYRQHLKDFAIIAKSLYRICDQQTVFEMTQERIKAYEKIRKALTEAPLLLMPDWNIPFKLYSDACGDGLGADLHEVQIIDDKPTERPV
;
A
#
# COMPACT_ATOMS: atom_id res chain seq x y z
N MET A 1 -25.47 18.88 0.31
CA MET A 1 -24.53 17.81 0.73
C MET A 1 -24.89 16.44 0.17
N ARG A 2 -25.74 15.61 0.79
CA ARG A 2 -25.93 14.21 0.34
C ARG A 2 -26.49 14.05 -1.09
N HIS A 3 -27.42 14.91 -1.52
CA HIS A 3 -27.99 14.83 -2.88
C HIS A 3 -26.95 15.16 -3.95
N GLU A 4 -26.23 16.28 -3.82
CA GLU A 4 -25.20 16.70 -4.78
C GLU A 4 -24.07 15.65 -4.92
N LEU A 5 -23.68 15.01 -3.81
CA LEU A 5 -22.73 13.90 -3.86
C LEU A 5 -23.27 12.74 -4.69
N ILE A 6 -24.52 12.33 -4.44
CA ILE A 6 -25.17 11.25 -5.19
C ILE A 6 -25.23 11.61 -6.67
N ASP A 7 -25.54 12.87 -7.02
CA ASP A 7 -25.59 13.33 -8.41
C ASP A 7 -24.22 13.18 -9.10
N VAL A 8 -23.13 13.57 -8.43
CA VAL A 8 -21.77 13.36 -8.95
C VAL A 8 -21.47 11.88 -9.14
N LEU A 9 -21.75 11.04 -8.13
CA LEU A 9 -21.50 9.60 -8.21
C LEU A 9 -22.33 8.92 -9.30
N TYR A 10 -23.57 9.36 -9.49
CA TYR A 10 -24.47 8.84 -10.51
C TYR A 10 -24.04 9.28 -11.91
N THR A 11 -23.60 10.53 -12.06
CA THR A 11 -23.05 11.07 -13.32
C THR A 11 -21.85 10.24 -13.79
N TYR A 12 -20.97 9.86 -12.88
CA TYR A 12 -19.78 9.05 -13.16
C TYR A 12 -19.93 7.58 -12.73
N ASN A 13 -21.15 7.02 -12.84
CA ASN A 13 -21.40 5.63 -12.40
C ASN A 13 -20.50 4.61 -13.09
N ASN A 14 -20.04 4.91 -14.32
CA ASN A 14 -19.15 4.07 -15.11
C ASN A 14 -17.72 3.99 -14.54
N ALA A 15 -17.33 4.86 -13.61
CA ALA A 15 -16.06 4.76 -12.87
C ALA A 15 -16.08 3.64 -11.82
N PHE A 16 -17.26 3.13 -11.46
CA PHE A 16 -17.42 2.08 -10.45
C PHE A 16 -17.68 0.72 -11.09
N ALA A 17 -17.28 -0.34 -10.40
CA ALA A 17 -17.62 -1.71 -10.77
C ALA A 17 -17.76 -2.60 -9.53
N SER A 18 -18.46 -3.72 -9.70
CA SER A 18 -18.59 -4.76 -8.68
C SER A 18 -17.55 -5.86 -8.88
N ASP A 19 -17.25 -6.63 -7.82
CA ASP A 19 -16.24 -7.71 -7.85
C ASP A 19 -16.52 -8.84 -8.87
N ASN A 20 -17.75 -8.92 -9.38
CA ASN A 20 -18.28 -10.05 -10.16
C ASN A 20 -18.45 -9.74 -11.66
N GLU A 21 -18.24 -8.50 -12.08
CA GLU A 21 -18.37 -8.12 -13.48
C GLU A 21 -16.99 -7.99 -14.12
N PRO A 22 -16.82 -8.39 -15.39
CA PRO A 22 -15.60 -8.11 -16.13
C PRO A 22 -15.36 -6.60 -16.15
N PHE A 23 -14.38 -6.16 -15.38
CA PHE A 23 -13.87 -4.80 -15.50
C PHE A 23 -12.93 -4.77 -16.71
N GLY A 24 -13.01 -3.70 -17.50
CA GLY A 24 -12.13 -3.53 -18.66
C GLY A 24 -10.67 -3.34 -18.28
N ALA A 25 -9.88 -2.77 -19.18
CA ALA A 25 -8.50 -2.40 -18.88
C ALA A 25 -8.38 -0.90 -18.64
N ILE A 26 -7.42 -0.51 -17.81
CA ILE A 26 -6.94 0.86 -17.82
C ILE A 26 -6.31 1.12 -19.20
N LYS A 27 -6.77 2.18 -19.86
CA LYS A 27 -6.17 2.72 -21.07
C LYS A 27 -4.94 3.51 -20.66
N GLY A 28 -3.76 2.94 -20.89
CA GLY A 28 -2.51 3.55 -20.47
C GLY A 28 -1.30 2.70 -20.84
N PRO A 29 -0.11 3.06 -20.32
CA PRO A 29 1.12 2.33 -20.58
C PRO A 29 1.02 0.86 -20.16
N GLU A 30 1.34 -0.05 -21.07
CA GLU A 30 1.43 -1.47 -20.73
C GLU A 30 2.61 -1.74 -19.80
N VAL A 31 2.44 -2.73 -18.93
CA VAL A 31 3.48 -3.22 -18.03
C VAL A 31 4.41 -4.14 -18.82
N ASP A 32 5.69 -3.76 -18.90
CA ASP A 32 6.74 -4.63 -19.42
C ASP A 32 7.61 -5.23 -18.30
N ILE A 33 8.27 -6.34 -18.61
CA ILE A 33 9.28 -6.95 -17.75
C ILE A 33 10.59 -7.06 -18.53
N THR A 34 11.62 -6.43 -17.98
CA THR A 34 12.99 -6.58 -18.45
C THR A 34 13.78 -7.43 -17.47
N LEU A 35 14.41 -8.48 -17.98
CA LEU A 35 15.28 -9.35 -17.22
C LEU A 35 16.73 -8.90 -17.37
N ASN A 36 17.55 -9.13 -16.35
CA ASN A 36 18.98 -8.87 -16.33
C ASN A 36 19.80 -10.06 -16.86
N ILE A 37 19.15 -10.94 -17.62
CA ILE A 37 19.69 -12.15 -18.22
C ILE A 37 19.17 -12.30 -19.63
N ASP A 38 20.00 -12.89 -20.50
CA ASP A 38 19.62 -13.19 -21.87
C ASP A 38 18.79 -14.47 -21.97
N ARG A 39 18.21 -14.69 -23.16
CA ARG A 39 17.41 -15.87 -23.48
C ARG A 39 18.27 -17.14 -23.42
N LEU A 40 17.64 -18.27 -23.12
CA LEU A 40 18.19 -19.45 -22.40
C LEU A 40 18.12 -19.27 -20.87
N TYR A 41 16.91 -19.00 -20.40
CA TYR A 41 16.63 -18.78 -18.99
C TYR A 41 17.04 -19.94 -18.09
N PRO A 42 17.50 -19.65 -16.86
CA PRO A 42 17.92 -20.66 -15.90
C PRO A 42 16.74 -21.57 -15.52
N PRO A 43 16.99 -22.86 -15.22
CA PRO A 43 15.95 -23.83 -14.88
C PRO A 43 15.01 -23.39 -13.74
N VAL A 44 15.48 -22.53 -12.84
CA VAL A 44 14.67 -21.97 -11.74
C VAL A 44 13.47 -21.15 -12.22
N LEU A 45 13.51 -20.62 -13.45
CA LEU A 45 12.38 -19.95 -14.10
C LEU A 45 11.38 -20.92 -14.76
N ARG A 46 11.66 -22.22 -14.76
CA ARG A 46 10.80 -23.29 -15.25
C ARG A 46 10.34 -24.18 -14.09
N GLY A 47 9.71 -23.57 -13.09
CA GLY A 47 9.23 -24.29 -11.92
C GLY A 47 8.05 -25.22 -12.29
N PRO A 48 8.00 -26.46 -11.78
CA PRO A 48 6.84 -27.34 -11.96
C PRO A 48 5.66 -26.87 -11.10
N ALA A 49 4.45 -27.33 -11.42
CA ALA A 49 3.30 -27.11 -10.56
C ALA A 49 3.56 -27.62 -9.14
N TYR A 50 3.20 -26.83 -8.13
CA TYR A 50 3.27 -27.30 -6.75
C TYR A 50 2.16 -28.31 -6.46
N SER A 51 2.51 -29.31 -5.64
CA SER A 51 1.51 -30.20 -5.06
C SER A 51 0.61 -29.40 -4.11
N ALA A 52 -0.68 -29.69 -4.15
CA ALA A 52 -1.69 -29.00 -3.37
C ALA A 52 -2.68 -30.01 -2.79
N SER A 53 -3.14 -29.75 -1.56
CA SER A 53 -4.20 -30.54 -0.91
C SER A 53 -5.52 -30.47 -1.69
N PRO A 54 -6.45 -31.42 -1.51
CA PRO A 54 -7.75 -31.38 -2.20
C PRO A 54 -8.48 -30.03 -2.04
N ARG A 55 -8.54 -29.50 -0.82
CA ARG A 55 -9.12 -28.16 -0.52
C ARG A 55 -8.44 -27.04 -1.30
N ALA A 56 -7.11 -27.05 -1.39
CA ALA A 56 -6.36 -26.03 -2.13
C ALA A 56 -6.53 -26.18 -3.66
N ARG A 57 -6.67 -27.40 -4.17
CA ARG A 57 -6.93 -27.66 -5.60
C ARG A 57 -8.28 -27.09 -6.03
N GLU A 58 -9.32 -27.33 -5.23
CA GLU A 58 -10.66 -26.80 -5.49
C GLU A 58 -10.68 -25.27 -5.45
N ALA A 59 -10.07 -24.67 -4.43
CA ALA A 59 -9.93 -23.21 -4.35
C ALA A 59 -9.17 -22.65 -5.56
N LEU A 60 -8.07 -23.28 -5.96
CA LEU A 60 -7.28 -22.84 -7.12
C LEU A 60 -8.09 -22.91 -8.42
N LYS A 61 -8.87 -23.98 -8.63
CA LYS A 61 -9.76 -24.10 -9.79
C LYS A 61 -10.77 -22.96 -9.84
N LYS A 62 -11.38 -22.62 -8.69
CA LYS A 62 -12.32 -21.50 -8.57
C LYS A 62 -11.64 -20.16 -8.91
N HIS A 63 -10.49 -19.85 -8.31
CA HIS A 63 -9.73 -18.62 -8.60
C HIS A 63 -9.34 -18.51 -10.08
N ILE A 64 -8.89 -19.62 -10.70
CA ILE A 64 -8.56 -19.62 -12.15
C ILE A 64 -9.78 -19.29 -12.99
N GLN A 65 -10.93 -19.91 -12.71
CA GLN A 65 -12.16 -19.65 -13.44
C GLN A 65 -12.62 -18.19 -13.31
N GLU A 66 -12.60 -17.65 -12.09
CA GLU A 66 -12.91 -16.23 -11.83
C GLU A 66 -11.98 -15.29 -12.60
N LEU A 67 -10.67 -15.55 -12.58
CA LEU A 67 -9.69 -14.71 -13.29
C LEU A 67 -9.80 -14.83 -14.81
N ILE A 68 -10.23 -15.97 -15.36
CA ILE A 68 -10.54 -16.10 -16.79
C ILE A 68 -11.79 -15.28 -17.14
N GLN A 69 -12.85 -15.37 -16.34
CA GLN A 69 -14.08 -14.59 -16.55
C GLN A 69 -13.83 -13.08 -16.50
N LEU A 70 -12.93 -12.63 -15.62
CA LEU A 70 -12.49 -11.24 -15.53
C LEU A 70 -11.52 -10.81 -16.63
N GLY A 71 -11.12 -11.70 -17.55
CA GLY A 71 -10.15 -11.42 -18.60
C GLY A 71 -8.73 -11.17 -18.08
N VAL A 72 -8.41 -11.64 -16.88
CA VAL A 72 -7.07 -11.54 -16.26
C VAL A 72 -6.18 -12.71 -16.70
N LEU A 73 -6.75 -13.89 -16.89
CA LEU A 73 -6.03 -15.09 -17.32
C LEU A 73 -6.56 -15.61 -18.67
N ARG A 74 -5.65 -16.19 -19.45
CA ARG A 74 -5.97 -17.00 -20.64
C ARG A 74 -5.30 -18.35 -20.54
N LYS A 75 -6.01 -19.42 -20.89
CA LYS A 75 -5.39 -20.76 -20.99
C LYS A 75 -4.43 -20.82 -22.18
N VAL A 76 -3.25 -21.38 -21.96
CA VAL A 76 -2.24 -21.56 -23.00
C VAL A 76 -2.64 -22.72 -23.92
N GLY A 77 -2.54 -22.52 -25.23
CA GLY A 77 -2.86 -23.54 -26.24
C GLY A 77 -1.85 -24.68 -26.33
N HIS A 78 -2.26 -25.79 -26.94
CA HIS A 78 -1.45 -27.02 -27.03
C HIS A 78 -0.09 -26.84 -27.72
N ASN A 79 -0.02 -25.95 -28.72
CA ASN A 79 1.19 -25.73 -29.53
C ASN A 79 1.92 -24.43 -29.15
N GLU A 80 1.53 -23.78 -28.05
CA GLU A 80 2.20 -22.56 -27.59
C GLU A 80 3.41 -22.91 -26.71
N GLU A 81 4.61 -22.61 -27.21
CA GLU A 81 5.85 -22.80 -26.47
C GLU A 81 5.93 -21.91 -25.21
N PHE A 82 6.61 -22.41 -24.18
CA PHE A 82 6.96 -21.65 -22.96
C PHE A 82 8.40 -21.88 -22.55
N GLU A 83 9.03 -20.80 -22.13
CA GLU A 83 10.39 -20.81 -21.57
C GLU A 83 10.42 -20.50 -20.07
N VAL A 84 9.30 -19.97 -19.54
CA VAL A 84 9.13 -19.56 -18.15
C VAL A 84 7.78 -20.07 -17.64
N THR A 85 7.77 -20.66 -16.45
CA THR A 85 6.57 -21.07 -15.73
C THR A 85 6.72 -20.78 -14.24
N THR A 86 5.75 -20.05 -13.69
CA THR A 86 5.69 -19.74 -12.26
C THR A 86 4.65 -20.61 -11.57
N PRO A 87 5.02 -21.41 -10.55
CA PRO A 87 4.06 -22.17 -9.78
C PRO A 87 3.17 -21.26 -8.93
N VAL A 88 1.99 -21.77 -8.60
CA VAL A 88 0.97 -21.04 -7.84
C VAL A 88 0.61 -21.84 -6.60
N THR A 89 0.31 -21.13 -5.51
CA THR A 89 -0.20 -21.71 -4.26
C THR A 89 -1.45 -20.97 -3.77
N ILE A 90 -2.14 -21.56 -2.79
CA ILE A 90 -3.25 -20.93 -2.08
C ILE A 90 -2.79 -20.59 -0.66
N SER A 91 -2.95 -19.32 -0.29
CA SER A 91 -2.87 -18.88 1.10
C SER A 91 -4.27 -18.70 1.67
N TRP A 92 -4.46 -19.11 2.93
CA TRP A 92 -5.72 -19.01 3.65
C TRP A 92 -5.61 -17.98 4.76
N ASN A 93 -6.63 -17.15 4.92
CA ASN A 93 -6.80 -16.26 6.05
C ASN A 93 -8.29 -16.20 6.44
N ASN A 94 -8.64 -16.64 7.65
CA ASN A 94 -10.02 -16.74 8.13
C ASN A 94 -10.98 -17.31 7.07
N ASP A 95 -10.64 -18.51 6.57
CA ASP A 95 -11.32 -19.26 5.50
C ASP A 95 -11.41 -18.58 4.12
N LYS A 96 -10.91 -17.36 3.96
CA LYS A 96 -10.75 -16.74 2.65
C LYS A 96 -9.46 -17.22 2.00
N SER A 97 -9.56 -17.79 0.82
CA SER A 97 -8.41 -18.21 0.02
C SER A 97 -7.94 -17.10 -0.92
N ARG A 98 -6.63 -17.04 -1.15
CA ARG A 98 -6.00 -16.18 -2.17
C ARG A 98 -5.03 -17.00 -3.00
N MET A 99 -5.15 -16.87 -4.32
CA MET A 99 -4.18 -17.40 -5.27
C MET A 99 -2.91 -16.54 -5.27
N ILE A 100 -1.75 -17.16 -5.11
CA ILE A 100 -0.44 -16.49 -5.06
C ILE A 100 0.49 -17.09 -6.11
N GLY A 101 0.91 -16.28 -7.08
CA GLY A 101 1.98 -16.64 -8.00
C GLY A 101 3.34 -16.52 -7.31
N TYR A 102 4.17 -17.56 -7.39
CA TYR A 102 5.45 -17.61 -6.71
C TYR A 102 6.57 -16.93 -7.52
N PHE A 103 6.42 -15.64 -7.80
CA PHE A 103 7.31 -14.85 -8.66
C PHE A 103 8.70 -14.56 -8.07
N ARG A 104 9.10 -15.19 -6.96
CA ARG A 104 10.41 -14.91 -6.31
C ARG A 104 11.59 -15.15 -7.26
N ALA A 105 11.57 -16.26 -7.99
CA ALA A 105 12.61 -16.58 -8.97
C ALA A 105 12.66 -15.53 -10.09
N LEU A 106 11.51 -15.21 -10.70
CA LEU A 106 11.41 -14.18 -11.72
C LEU A 106 11.92 -12.84 -11.21
N ASN A 107 11.49 -12.45 -10.01
CA ASN A 107 11.88 -11.19 -9.38
C ASN A 107 13.40 -11.10 -9.18
N ILE A 108 14.13 -12.17 -8.90
CA ILE A 108 15.61 -12.11 -8.79
C ILE A 108 16.22 -11.59 -10.10
N TYR A 109 15.70 -12.06 -11.23
CA TYR A 109 16.21 -11.70 -12.56
C TYR A 109 15.55 -10.45 -13.16
N THR A 110 14.46 -9.94 -12.60
CA THR A 110 13.85 -8.70 -13.08
C THR A 110 14.72 -7.49 -12.74
N VAL A 111 15.06 -6.68 -13.74
CA VAL A 111 15.72 -5.37 -13.55
C VAL A 111 14.84 -4.50 -12.66
N PRO A 112 15.35 -4.02 -11.51
CA PRO A 112 14.54 -3.25 -10.57
C PRO A 112 14.14 -1.90 -11.17
N ASP A 113 12.84 -1.60 -11.16
CA ASP A 113 12.34 -0.26 -11.46
C ASP A 113 12.28 0.57 -10.16
N ARG A 114 13.13 1.59 -10.08
CA ARG A 114 13.26 2.48 -8.92
C ARG A 114 12.48 3.78 -9.11
N TYR A 115 11.26 3.69 -9.62
CA TYR A 115 10.36 4.84 -9.71
C TYR A 115 10.08 5.39 -8.29
N PRO A 116 10.10 6.72 -8.08
CA PRO A 116 9.82 7.29 -6.76
C PRO A 116 8.38 7.00 -6.35
N ILE A 117 8.22 6.37 -5.19
CA ILE A 117 6.92 6.19 -4.54
C ILE A 117 6.83 7.22 -3.42
N PRO A 118 5.73 8.00 -3.32
CA PRO A 118 5.58 9.01 -2.29
C PRO A 118 5.76 8.42 -0.88
N ILE A 119 6.45 9.18 -0.02
CA ILE A 119 6.56 8.82 1.39
C ILE A 119 5.24 9.18 2.05
N ILE A 120 4.56 8.19 2.64
CA ILE A 120 3.21 8.34 3.20
C ILE A 120 3.16 9.53 4.16
N GLN A 121 4.11 9.64 5.10
CA GLN A 121 4.18 10.77 6.03
C GLN A 121 4.21 12.15 5.35
N GLU A 122 5.10 12.35 4.37
CA GLU A 122 5.22 13.62 3.64
C GLU A 122 3.96 13.91 2.81
N THR A 123 3.31 12.86 2.35
CA THR A 123 2.11 12.98 1.54
C THR A 123 0.93 13.37 2.43
N LEU A 124 0.83 12.76 3.61
CA LEU A 124 -0.23 13.06 4.57
C LEU A 124 -0.16 14.49 5.09
N THR A 125 1.02 15.09 5.33
CA THR A 125 1.14 16.49 5.79
C THR A 125 0.52 17.51 4.82
N GLN A 126 0.38 17.16 3.53
CA GLN A 126 -0.31 17.98 2.53
C GLN A 126 -1.82 18.09 2.80
N LEU A 127 -2.37 17.23 3.66
CA LEU A 127 -3.78 17.21 4.05
C LEU A 127 -4.12 18.22 5.15
N SER A 128 -3.16 19.05 5.56
CA SER A 128 -3.43 20.09 6.54
C SER A 128 -4.59 20.98 6.05
N LYS A 129 -5.53 21.28 6.96
CA LYS A 129 -6.73 22.11 6.70
C LYS A 129 -7.84 21.45 5.86
N ALA A 130 -7.73 20.17 5.52
CA ALA A 130 -8.80 19.44 4.84
C ALA A 130 -10.04 19.26 5.74
N LYS A 131 -11.17 19.87 5.38
CA LYS A 131 -12.45 19.66 6.07
C LYS A 131 -13.24 18.47 5.52
N TYR A 132 -13.03 18.13 4.25
CA TYR A 132 -13.69 17.03 3.58
C TYR A 132 -12.66 16.12 2.94
N ILE A 133 -12.71 14.84 3.30
CA ILE A 133 -11.79 13.80 2.87
C ILE A 133 -12.62 12.69 2.21
N THR A 134 -12.23 12.33 1.00
CA THR A 134 -12.73 11.15 0.30
C THR A 134 -11.59 10.16 0.14
N SER A 135 -11.84 8.89 0.41
CA SER A 135 -10.91 7.78 0.17
C SER A 135 -11.57 6.78 -0.77
N MET A 136 -10.88 6.41 -1.84
CA MET A 136 -11.31 5.48 -2.87
C MET A 136 -10.26 4.39 -3.10
N ASP A 137 -10.72 3.15 -3.31
CA ASP A 137 -9.88 1.98 -3.56
C ASP A 137 -10.10 1.50 -5.00
N ALA A 138 -9.01 1.38 -5.77
CA ALA A 138 -9.08 0.80 -7.10
C ALA A 138 -9.48 -0.68 -7.04
N LEU A 139 -10.55 -1.04 -7.73
CA LEU A 139 -11.10 -2.41 -7.71
C LEU A 139 -10.09 -3.40 -8.29
N LYS A 140 -9.43 -4.19 -7.44
CA LYS A 140 -8.37 -5.11 -7.87
C LYS A 140 -7.31 -4.38 -8.73
N GLY A 141 -6.88 -3.19 -8.30
CA GLY A 141 -6.09 -2.22 -9.08
C GLY A 141 -5.04 -2.83 -10.02
N PHE A 142 -4.15 -3.68 -9.50
CA PHE A 142 -3.14 -4.34 -10.35
C PHE A 142 -3.72 -5.09 -11.55
N TYR A 143 -4.80 -5.86 -11.38
CA TYR A 143 -5.44 -6.62 -12.47
C TYR A 143 -6.13 -5.75 -13.53
N GLN A 144 -6.18 -4.43 -13.37
CA GLN A 144 -6.69 -3.54 -14.42
C GLN A 144 -5.60 -3.13 -15.43
N ASN A 145 -4.32 -3.36 -15.11
CA ASN A 145 -3.18 -2.94 -15.92
C ASN A 145 -2.84 -3.98 -17.00
N CYS A 146 -2.78 -3.55 -18.27
CA CYS A 146 -2.36 -4.40 -19.40
C CYS A 146 -0.90 -4.82 -19.30
N LEU A 147 -0.59 -6.06 -19.69
CA LEU A 147 0.78 -6.52 -19.91
C LEU A 147 1.16 -6.43 -21.39
N THR A 148 2.45 -6.17 -21.68
CA THR A 148 3.00 -6.34 -23.02
C THR A 148 3.00 -7.82 -23.45
N PRO A 149 2.98 -8.14 -24.76
CA PRO A 149 3.08 -9.53 -25.23
C PRO A 149 4.28 -10.30 -24.67
N LYS A 150 5.41 -9.61 -24.44
CA LYS A 150 6.62 -10.16 -23.82
C LYS A 150 6.39 -10.47 -22.34
N ALA A 151 5.86 -9.51 -21.57
CA ALA A 151 5.58 -9.70 -20.15
C ALA A 151 4.57 -10.83 -19.89
N LYS A 152 3.55 -10.99 -20.75
CA LYS A 152 2.59 -12.11 -20.68
C LYS A 152 3.29 -13.47 -20.65
N LYS A 153 4.27 -13.68 -21.54
CA LYS A 153 5.05 -14.92 -21.63
C LYS A 153 5.94 -15.15 -20.40
N LEU A 154 6.53 -14.09 -19.84
CA LEU A 154 7.37 -14.16 -18.65
C LEU A 154 6.56 -14.38 -17.36
N LEU A 155 5.29 -13.99 -17.34
CA LEU A 155 4.40 -14.12 -16.19
C LEU A 155 3.51 -15.37 -16.24
N ARG A 156 3.75 -16.27 -17.19
CA ARG A 156 3.01 -17.52 -17.33
C ARG A 156 3.04 -18.32 -16.03
N ILE A 157 1.88 -18.82 -15.62
CA ILE A 157 1.71 -19.64 -14.43
C ILE A 157 1.40 -21.10 -14.76
N ILE A 158 1.81 -21.99 -13.87
CA ILE A 158 1.55 -23.43 -13.98
C ILE A 158 0.84 -23.96 -12.74
N THR A 159 -0.18 -24.78 -12.98
CA THR A 159 -1.04 -25.37 -11.95
C THR A 159 -1.41 -26.80 -12.33
N HIS A 160 -2.05 -27.53 -11.40
CA HIS A 160 -2.64 -28.84 -11.72
C HIS A 160 -3.79 -28.76 -12.74
N CYS A 161 -4.36 -27.57 -12.99
CA CYS A 161 -5.39 -27.34 -14.00
C CYS A 161 -4.82 -27.00 -15.39
N GLY A 162 -3.50 -26.94 -15.53
CA GLY A 162 -2.80 -26.52 -16.74
C GLY A 162 -2.03 -25.20 -16.59
N ILE A 163 -1.68 -24.63 -17.74
CA ILE A 163 -0.81 -23.46 -17.88
C ILE A 163 -1.64 -22.27 -18.38
N TYR A 164 -1.41 -21.09 -17.79
CA TYR A 164 -2.16 -19.88 -18.08
C TYR A 164 -1.24 -18.67 -18.23
N ASP A 165 -1.55 -17.80 -19.18
CA ASP A 165 -0.92 -16.48 -19.30
C ASP A 165 -1.73 -15.46 -18.51
N TYR A 166 -1.04 -14.63 -17.73
CA TYR A 166 -1.62 -13.37 -17.30
C TYR A 166 -1.76 -12.45 -18.50
N LEU A 167 -2.92 -11.82 -18.64
CA LEU A 167 -3.19 -10.70 -19.56
C LEU A 167 -3.05 -9.35 -18.86
N ARG A 168 -3.16 -9.38 -17.53
CA ARG A 168 -3.12 -8.22 -16.64
C ARG A 168 -2.04 -8.38 -15.58
N MET A 169 -1.57 -7.28 -15.02
CA MET A 169 -0.48 -7.29 -14.02
C MET A 169 -0.86 -8.09 -12.77
N PRO A 170 -0.12 -9.17 -12.46
CA PRO A 170 -0.39 -9.95 -11.26
C PRO A 170 0.25 -9.32 -10.02
N LEU A 171 -0.33 -9.65 -8.87
CA LEU A 171 0.27 -9.38 -7.57
C LEU A 171 1.60 -10.14 -7.40
N GLY A 172 2.54 -9.52 -6.68
CA GLY A 172 3.79 -10.16 -6.24
C GLY A 172 4.98 -10.03 -7.19
N ILE A 173 4.83 -9.37 -8.33
CA ILE A 173 5.97 -9.03 -9.21
C ILE A 173 6.74 -7.82 -8.67
N LYS A 174 8.06 -7.80 -8.87
CA LYS A 174 8.97 -6.80 -8.27
C LYS A 174 8.55 -5.36 -8.54
N ASN A 175 8.22 -5.05 -9.79
CA ASN A 175 8.04 -3.67 -10.26
C ASN A 175 6.56 -3.22 -10.28
N ALA A 176 5.62 -4.03 -9.77
CA ALA A 176 4.20 -3.67 -9.80
C ALA A 176 3.90 -2.33 -9.11
N PRO A 177 4.40 -2.04 -7.89
CA PRO A 177 4.18 -0.74 -7.24
C PRO A 177 4.75 0.43 -8.05
N SER A 178 5.98 0.30 -8.55
CA SER A 178 6.67 1.34 -9.33
C SER A 178 5.92 1.67 -10.63
N HIS A 179 5.45 0.64 -11.36
CA HIS A 179 4.65 0.84 -12.56
C HIS A 179 3.31 1.51 -12.23
N TYR A 180 2.60 1.03 -11.20
CA TYR A 180 1.31 1.57 -10.82
C TYR A 180 1.42 3.06 -10.44
N GLN A 181 2.42 3.41 -9.62
CA GLN A 181 2.65 4.80 -9.24
C GLN A 181 2.98 5.68 -10.45
N ARG A 182 3.82 5.21 -11.37
CA ARG A 182 4.15 5.93 -12.60
C ARG A 182 2.93 6.16 -13.48
N MET A 183 2.08 5.14 -13.63
CA MET A 183 0.83 5.23 -14.38
C MET A 183 -0.08 6.29 -13.75
N ILE A 184 -0.32 6.22 -12.45
CA ILE A 184 -1.14 7.18 -11.72
C ILE A 184 -0.61 8.61 -11.89
N ASN A 185 0.70 8.83 -11.73
CA ASN A 185 1.30 10.15 -11.92
C ASN A 185 1.14 10.67 -13.35
N THR A 186 0.98 9.78 -14.33
CA THR A 186 0.70 10.14 -15.73
C THR A 186 -0.78 10.49 -15.95
N ILE A 187 -1.70 9.85 -15.22
CA ILE A 187 -3.15 10.10 -15.31
C ILE A 187 -3.54 11.38 -14.56
N PHE A 188 -2.92 11.63 -13.39
CA PHE A 188 -3.24 12.73 -12.48
C PHE A 188 -2.08 13.72 -12.25
N PRO A 189 -1.33 14.15 -13.27
CA PRO A 189 -0.13 14.97 -13.05
C PRO A 189 -0.48 16.31 -12.39
N THR A 190 -1.55 16.95 -12.87
CA THR A 190 -1.99 18.26 -12.39
C THR A 190 -2.58 18.17 -10.98
N GLU A 191 -3.50 17.24 -10.76
CA GLU A 191 -4.20 17.10 -9.48
C GLU A 191 -3.25 16.72 -8.34
N SER A 192 -2.28 15.83 -8.62
CA SER A 192 -1.24 15.51 -7.65
C SER A 192 -0.27 16.67 -7.42
N SER A 193 0.06 17.46 -8.44
CA SER A 193 0.90 18.65 -8.27
C SER A 193 0.24 19.78 -7.47
N GLU A 194 -1.09 19.87 -7.52
CA GLU A 194 -1.89 20.83 -6.74
C GLU A 194 -2.03 20.42 -5.26
N GLY A 195 -1.54 19.23 -4.86
CA GLY A 195 -1.40 18.80 -3.46
C GLY A 195 -2.69 18.34 -2.77
N TRP A 196 -3.85 18.41 -3.43
CA TRP A 196 -5.12 17.97 -2.85
C TRP A 196 -5.54 16.54 -3.23
N LEU A 197 -4.86 15.94 -4.21
CA LEU A 197 -5.04 14.54 -4.60
C LEU A 197 -3.80 13.74 -4.24
N ILE A 198 -3.96 12.87 -3.27
CA ILE A 198 -2.94 11.93 -2.84
C ILE A 198 -3.27 10.58 -3.44
N ILE A 199 -2.31 9.98 -4.16
CA ILE A 199 -2.46 8.61 -4.62
C ILE A 199 -1.23 7.82 -4.23
N TYR A 200 -1.46 6.78 -3.44
CA TYR A 200 -0.45 5.83 -3.03
C TYR A 200 -0.85 4.45 -3.55
N ILE A 201 -0.24 4.05 -4.67
CA ILE A 201 -0.59 2.82 -5.39
C ILE A 201 -2.11 2.78 -5.65
N ASP A 202 -2.85 1.87 -5.02
CA ASP A 202 -4.29 1.64 -5.26
C ASP A 202 -5.21 2.58 -4.42
N ASP A 203 -4.66 3.28 -3.42
CA ASP A 203 -5.40 4.18 -2.53
C ASP A 203 -5.42 5.61 -3.10
N ILE A 204 -6.61 6.14 -3.38
CA ILE A 204 -6.85 7.49 -3.90
C ILE A 204 -7.55 8.33 -2.85
N ILE A 205 -6.93 9.43 -2.42
CA ILE A 205 -7.43 10.30 -1.37
C ILE A 205 -7.59 11.72 -1.91
N ILE A 206 -8.79 12.27 -1.76
CA ILE A 206 -9.14 13.63 -2.18
C ILE A 206 -9.40 14.46 -0.94
N CYS A 207 -8.80 15.64 -0.85
CA CYS A 207 -8.98 16.55 0.27
C CYS A 207 -9.44 17.93 -0.18
N SER A 208 -10.28 18.58 0.63
CA SER A 208 -10.85 19.90 0.32
C SER A 208 -11.22 20.66 1.58
N ASP A 209 -11.22 21.99 1.51
CA ASP A 209 -11.54 22.91 2.60
C ASP A 209 -13.04 23.27 2.70
N SER A 210 -13.79 23.00 1.63
CA SER A 210 -15.19 23.33 1.47
C SER A 210 -15.92 22.26 0.67
N TRP A 211 -17.22 22.12 0.90
CA TRP A 211 -18.01 21.05 0.30
C TRP A 211 -18.15 21.21 -1.22
N SER A 212 -18.36 22.44 -1.69
CA SER A 212 -18.46 22.75 -3.13
C SER A 212 -17.19 22.38 -3.88
N LEU A 213 -16.03 22.78 -3.36
CA LEU A 213 -14.73 22.43 -3.94
C LEU A 213 -14.49 20.91 -3.89
N HIS A 214 -14.98 20.24 -2.84
CA HIS A 214 -14.86 18.79 -2.72
C HIS A 214 -15.59 18.05 -3.83
N LEU A 215 -16.81 18.47 -4.14
CA LEU A 215 -17.59 17.89 -5.23
C LEU A 215 -16.97 18.16 -6.60
N GLU A 216 -16.42 19.35 -6.83
CA GLU A 216 -15.68 19.68 -8.05
C GLU A 216 -14.45 18.76 -8.23
N ARG A 217 -13.63 18.63 -7.19
CA ARG A 217 -12.45 17.76 -7.17
C ARG A 217 -12.82 16.29 -7.38
N LEU A 218 -13.87 15.82 -6.69
CA LEU A 218 -14.39 14.47 -6.87
C LEU A 218 -14.86 14.21 -8.30
N ALA A 219 -15.63 15.13 -8.88
CA ALA A 219 -16.08 15.04 -10.26
C ALA A 219 -14.89 14.99 -11.24
N ARG A 220 -13.87 15.84 -11.04
CA ARG A 220 -12.65 15.87 -11.86
C ARG A 220 -11.88 14.54 -11.80
N VAL A 221 -11.75 13.95 -10.61
CA VAL A 221 -11.08 12.65 -10.45
C VAL A 221 -11.91 11.54 -11.11
N LEU A 222 -13.21 11.46 -10.83
CA LEU A 222 -14.08 10.42 -11.39
C LEU A 222 -14.20 10.51 -12.92
N HIS A 223 -14.19 11.72 -13.48
CA HIS A 223 -14.13 11.93 -14.93
C HIS A 223 -12.89 11.26 -15.53
N LYS A 224 -11.69 11.56 -14.98
CA LYS A 224 -10.43 10.96 -15.46
C LYS A 224 -10.40 9.44 -15.28
N VAL A 225 -10.87 8.94 -14.15
CA VAL A 225 -11.00 7.50 -13.86
C VAL A 225 -11.87 6.82 -14.94
N ALA A 226 -13.01 7.41 -15.26
CA ALA A 226 -13.90 6.92 -16.30
C ALA A 226 -13.27 6.97 -17.70
N GLU A 227 -12.59 8.06 -18.03
CA GLU A 227 -11.91 8.28 -19.33
C GLU A 227 -10.86 7.19 -19.62
N VAL A 228 -10.01 6.92 -18.64
CA VAL A 228 -8.98 5.88 -18.71
C VAL A 228 -9.54 4.49 -18.43
N ASN A 229 -10.83 4.35 -18.16
CA ASN A 229 -11.51 3.09 -17.84
C ASN A 229 -10.89 2.34 -16.63
N MET A 230 -10.39 3.10 -15.64
CA MET A 230 -10.09 2.58 -14.31
C MET A 230 -11.40 2.36 -13.55
N LYS A 231 -11.47 1.29 -12.74
CA LYS A 231 -12.64 0.96 -11.92
C LYS A 231 -12.34 1.09 -10.44
N ILE A 232 -13.29 1.67 -9.72
CA ILE A 232 -13.24 1.90 -8.27
C ILE A 232 -14.22 0.96 -7.56
N SER A 233 -13.82 0.44 -6.40
CA SER A 233 -14.67 -0.37 -5.54
C SER A 233 -15.57 0.52 -4.68
N LEU A 234 -16.81 0.76 -5.11
CA LEU A 234 -17.75 1.62 -4.37
C LEU A 234 -17.94 1.17 -2.91
N LYS A 235 -17.96 -0.15 -2.66
CA LYS A 235 -18.13 -0.74 -1.32
C LYS A 235 -17.01 -0.37 -0.34
N LYS A 236 -15.82 -0.04 -0.84
CA LYS A 236 -14.65 0.30 -0.01
C LYS A 236 -14.40 1.81 0.06
N CYS A 237 -15.17 2.61 -0.66
CA CYS A 237 -14.99 4.06 -0.69
C CYS A 237 -15.66 4.72 0.52
N ASN A 238 -15.08 5.83 0.97
CA ASN A 238 -15.64 6.73 1.96
C ASN A 238 -15.65 8.13 1.34
N PHE A 239 -16.81 8.79 1.27
CA PHE A 239 -16.95 10.08 0.58
C PHE A 239 -17.24 11.22 1.54
N GLY A 240 -16.41 12.25 1.52
CA GLY A 240 -16.70 13.53 2.17
C GLY A 240 -16.75 13.51 3.70
N PHE A 241 -15.92 12.69 4.34
CA PHE A 241 -15.81 12.62 5.80
C PHE A 241 -14.85 13.69 6.34
N GLU A 242 -15.12 14.19 7.55
CA GLU A 242 -14.21 15.13 8.24
C GLU A 242 -12.96 14.41 8.82
N GLU A 243 -13.13 13.14 9.16
CA GLU A 243 -12.06 12.25 9.65
C GLU A 243 -12.23 10.85 9.04
N LEU A 244 -11.14 10.26 8.54
CA LEU A 244 -11.17 8.87 8.05
C LEU A 244 -9.85 8.13 8.23
N LYS A 245 -9.90 6.80 8.12
CA LYS A 245 -8.71 5.96 8.09
C LYS A 245 -8.12 5.92 6.67
N ALA A 246 -6.89 6.35 6.52
CA ALA A 246 -6.15 6.33 5.26
C ALA A 246 -4.68 5.99 5.50
N LEU A 247 -4.09 5.16 4.63
CA LEU A 247 -2.66 4.82 4.64
C LEU A 247 -2.13 4.34 6.02
N GLY A 248 -2.98 3.73 6.85
CA GLY A 248 -2.63 3.26 8.19
C GLY A 248 -2.64 4.32 9.30
N HIS A 249 -3.18 5.50 9.01
CA HIS A 249 -3.39 6.60 9.94
C HIS A 249 -4.87 6.98 10.02
N ILE A 250 -5.25 7.63 11.12
CA ILE A 250 -6.49 8.38 11.23
C ILE A 250 -6.16 9.81 10.80
N VAL A 251 -6.82 10.30 9.77
CA VAL A 251 -6.52 11.57 9.14
C VAL A 251 -7.73 12.49 9.30
N SER A 252 -7.48 13.70 9.78
CA SER A 252 -8.42 14.82 9.82
C SER A 252 -7.70 16.08 9.36
N GLY A 253 -8.43 17.16 9.07
CA GLY A 253 -7.82 18.45 8.70
C GLY A 253 -6.94 19.07 9.78
N LEU A 254 -7.08 18.63 11.03
CA LEU A 254 -6.40 19.19 12.20
C LEU A 254 -5.32 18.27 12.76
N SER A 255 -5.47 16.96 12.60
CA SER A 255 -4.59 16.00 13.26
C SER A 255 -4.35 14.71 12.47
N LEU A 256 -3.18 14.14 12.71
CA LEU A 256 -2.73 12.85 12.23
C LEU A 256 -2.56 11.89 13.42
N GLY A 257 -3.38 10.84 13.45
CA GLY A 257 -3.34 9.79 14.47
C GLY A 257 -2.91 8.43 13.92
N ASN A 258 -2.51 7.54 14.82
CA ASN A 258 -2.23 6.14 14.46
C ASN A 258 -3.53 5.34 14.36
N ASP A 259 -3.64 4.44 13.38
CA ASP A 259 -4.74 3.47 13.37
C ASP A 259 -4.60 2.47 14.53
N LYS A 260 -5.42 2.65 15.57
CA LYS A 260 -5.41 1.83 16.79
C LYS A 260 -5.49 0.33 16.51
N ASN A 261 -6.19 -0.09 15.45
CA ASN A 261 -6.32 -1.51 15.09
C ASN A 261 -4.97 -2.12 14.64
N LYS A 262 -4.12 -1.35 13.95
CA LYS A 262 -2.78 -1.80 13.55
C LYS A 262 -1.84 -1.85 14.74
N VAL A 263 -1.98 -0.93 15.68
CA VAL A 263 -1.21 -0.89 16.92
C VAL A 263 -1.60 -2.05 17.85
N GLU A 264 -2.89 -2.35 18.00
CA GLU A 264 -3.38 -3.48 18.80
C GLU A 264 -2.86 -4.83 18.29
N ALA A 265 -2.72 -5.01 16.99
CA ALA A 265 -2.14 -6.22 16.42
C ALA A 265 -0.68 -6.47 16.87
N ILE A 266 0.06 -5.41 17.26
CA ILE A 266 1.39 -5.55 17.89
C ILE A 266 1.28 -5.88 19.37
N LEU A 267 0.27 -5.38 20.07
CA LEU A 267 0.06 -5.75 21.47
C LEU A 267 -0.17 -7.24 21.63
N LEU A 268 -0.74 -7.91 20.63
CA LEU A 268 -0.99 -9.34 20.67
C LEU A 268 0.23 -10.19 20.27
N LYS A 269 1.30 -9.58 19.74
CA LYS A 269 2.49 -10.34 19.34
C LYS A 269 3.38 -10.70 20.55
N PRO A 270 3.90 -11.95 20.60
CA PRO A 270 4.89 -12.31 21.60
C PRO A 270 6.17 -11.50 21.40
N ILE A 271 7.00 -11.44 22.45
CA ILE A 271 8.33 -10.85 22.36
C ILE A 271 9.13 -11.56 21.26
N PRO A 272 9.83 -10.83 20.37
CA PRO A 272 10.62 -11.41 19.30
C PRO A 272 11.61 -12.47 19.80
N GLN A 273 11.64 -13.63 19.14
CA GLN A 273 12.49 -14.76 19.52
C GLN A 273 13.75 -14.87 18.66
N ASN A 274 13.88 -14.05 17.61
CA ASN A 274 15.03 -14.03 16.73
C ASN A 274 15.22 -12.65 16.08
N LYS A 275 16.39 -12.45 15.45
CA LYS A 275 16.75 -11.19 14.76
C LYS A 275 15.73 -10.80 13.69
N LYS A 276 15.17 -11.75 12.96
CA LYS A 276 14.20 -11.48 11.89
C LYS A 276 12.90 -10.90 12.43
N GLU A 277 12.39 -11.46 13.53
CA GLU A 277 11.22 -10.95 14.23
C GLU A 277 11.50 -9.57 14.85
N MET A 278 12.69 -9.36 15.43
CA MET A 278 13.07 -8.06 15.99
C MET A 278 13.16 -6.98 14.91
N MET A 279 13.80 -7.27 13.77
CA MET A 279 13.82 -6.36 12.62
C MET A 279 12.42 -6.06 12.09
N SER A 280 11.52 -7.05 12.08
CA SER A 280 10.13 -6.84 11.69
C SER A 280 9.39 -5.91 12.68
N PHE A 281 9.63 -6.05 13.98
CA PHE A 281 9.08 -5.18 15.00
C PHE A 281 9.62 -3.75 14.87
N LEU A 282 10.94 -3.59 14.77
CA LEU A 282 11.59 -2.29 14.62
C LEU A 282 11.17 -1.58 13.34
N GLY A 283 11.00 -2.32 12.24
CA GLY A 283 10.48 -1.76 10.98
C GLY A 283 9.08 -1.17 11.15
N PHE A 284 8.18 -1.86 11.87
CA PHE A 284 6.86 -1.30 12.20
C PHE A 284 6.96 -0.11 13.16
N ALA A 285 7.72 -0.23 14.25
CA ALA A 285 7.81 0.86 15.22
C ALA A 285 8.43 2.12 14.60
N SER A 286 9.39 1.94 13.69
CA SER A 286 10.01 3.00 12.91
C SER A 286 9.02 3.73 12.01
N TYR A 287 8.03 3.02 11.43
CA TYR A 287 6.96 3.64 10.64
C TYR A 287 6.16 4.68 11.43
N TYR A 288 6.04 4.50 12.75
CA TYR A 288 5.32 5.39 13.66
C TYR A 288 6.25 6.26 14.50
N ARG A 289 7.57 6.28 14.23
CA ARG A 289 8.58 6.90 15.11
C ARG A 289 8.36 8.39 15.42
N GLN A 290 7.70 9.13 14.52
CA GLN A 290 7.36 10.54 14.73
C GLN A 290 6.40 10.76 15.92
N HIS A 291 5.62 9.73 16.28
CA HIS A 291 4.74 9.76 17.45
C HIS A 291 5.44 9.27 18.73
N LEU A 292 6.71 8.85 18.63
CA LEU A 292 7.44 8.17 19.70
C LEU A 292 8.62 9.02 20.16
N LYS A 293 8.43 9.73 21.28
CA LYS A 293 9.51 10.50 21.92
C LYS A 293 10.73 9.62 22.22
N ASP A 294 11.92 10.15 21.93
CA ASP A 294 13.23 9.50 22.16
C ASP A 294 13.38 8.11 21.51
N PHE A 295 12.65 7.83 20.43
CA PHE A 295 12.64 6.51 19.79
C PHE A 295 14.05 5.97 19.51
N ALA A 296 14.95 6.81 19.00
CA ALA A 296 16.33 6.40 18.67
C ALA A 296 17.10 5.90 19.90
N ILE A 297 16.94 6.58 21.04
CA ILE A 297 17.59 6.22 22.31
C ILE A 297 16.99 4.91 22.83
N ILE A 298 15.66 4.81 22.85
CA ILE A 298 14.96 3.62 23.37
C ILE A 298 15.26 2.40 22.50
N ALA A 299 15.26 2.53 21.17
CA ALA A 299 15.47 1.43 20.24
C ALA A 299 16.94 1.04 20.06
N LYS A 300 17.90 1.80 20.59
CA LYS A 300 19.36 1.60 20.39
C LYS A 300 19.79 0.17 20.68
N SER A 301 19.43 -0.36 21.86
CA SER A 301 19.83 -1.72 22.26
C SER A 301 19.12 -2.81 21.44
N LEU A 302 17.95 -2.51 20.88
CA LEU A 302 17.18 -3.41 20.01
C LEU A 302 17.74 -3.43 18.58
N TYR A 303 18.22 -2.31 18.05
CA TYR A 303 18.93 -2.29 16.77
C TYR A 303 20.24 -3.08 16.87
N ARG A 304 20.99 -2.91 17.97
CA ARG A 304 22.27 -3.61 18.18
C ARG A 304 22.16 -5.14 18.19
N ILE A 305 21.04 -5.72 18.63
CA ILE A 305 20.84 -7.19 18.57
C ILE A 305 20.52 -7.70 17.17
N CYS A 306 20.13 -6.81 16.26
CA CYS A 306 19.88 -7.17 14.87
C CYS A 306 21.18 -7.31 14.06
N ASP A 307 22.30 -6.77 14.55
CA ASP A 307 23.61 -6.87 13.91
C ASP A 307 24.02 -8.33 13.75
N GLN A 308 24.63 -8.68 12.60
CA GLN A 308 24.99 -10.07 12.28
C GLN A 308 25.91 -10.70 13.34
N GLN A 309 26.84 -9.90 13.89
CA GLN A 309 27.84 -10.34 14.86
C GLN A 309 27.32 -10.43 16.31
N THR A 310 26.18 -9.82 16.63
CA THR A 310 25.62 -9.82 17.99
C THR A 310 24.82 -11.09 18.26
N VAL A 311 25.00 -11.74 19.40
CA VAL A 311 24.14 -12.87 19.82
C VAL A 311 22.74 -12.33 20.14
N PHE A 312 21.72 -13.03 19.64
CA PHE A 312 20.34 -12.65 19.93
C PHE A 312 19.98 -13.04 21.36
N GLU A 313 19.80 -12.04 22.22
CA GLU A 313 19.44 -12.23 23.61
C GLU A 313 18.51 -11.11 24.08
N MET A 314 17.36 -11.46 24.63
CA MET A 314 16.42 -10.49 25.21
C MET A 314 16.74 -10.27 26.69
N THR A 315 17.79 -9.47 26.95
CA THR A 315 18.15 -9.03 28.31
C THR A 315 17.01 -8.19 28.93
N GLN A 316 17.01 -8.02 30.26
CA GLN A 316 16.02 -7.17 30.93
C GLN A 316 15.98 -5.74 30.38
N GLU A 317 17.13 -5.17 30.01
CA GLU A 317 17.22 -3.85 29.38
C GLU A 317 16.44 -3.82 28.05
N ARG A 318 16.65 -4.82 27.18
CA ARG A 318 15.99 -4.93 25.88
C ARG A 318 14.51 -5.21 26.01
N ILE A 319 14.11 -6.03 26.99
CA ILE A 319 12.68 -6.25 27.30
C ILE A 319 12.03 -4.93 27.72
N LYS A 320 12.67 -4.16 28.61
CA LYS A 320 12.16 -2.83 29.00
C LYS A 320 12.05 -1.87 27.81
N ALA A 321 13.06 -1.83 26.94
CA ALA A 321 13.03 -1.02 25.72
C ALA A 321 11.88 -1.43 24.78
N TYR A 322 11.70 -2.74 24.57
CA TYR A 322 10.62 -3.31 23.77
C TYR A 322 9.24 -2.91 24.32
N GLU A 323 9.01 -3.09 25.62
CA GLU A 323 7.75 -2.71 26.26
C GLU A 323 7.52 -1.19 26.26
N LYS A 324 8.57 -0.39 26.41
CA LYS A 324 8.47 1.08 26.34
C LYS A 324 8.00 1.52 24.94
N ILE A 325 8.55 0.94 23.88
CA ILE A 325 8.10 1.22 22.50
C ILE A 325 6.66 0.77 22.29
N ARG A 326 6.28 -0.43 22.78
CA ARG A 326 4.89 -0.92 22.68
C ARG A 326 3.89 0.02 23.36
N LYS A 327 4.19 0.44 24.59
CA LYS A 327 3.36 1.37 25.35
C LYS A 327 3.27 2.73 24.66
N ALA A 328 4.39 3.26 24.16
CA ALA A 328 4.41 4.52 23.43
C ALA A 328 3.60 4.45 22.12
N LEU A 329 3.59 3.32 21.41
CA LEU A 329 2.75 3.13 20.22
C LEU A 329 1.25 3.19 20.54
N THR A 330 0.83 2.74 21.72
CA THR A 330 -0.58 2.77 22.17
C THR A 330 -1.02 4.11 22.73
N GLU A 331 -0.11 4.81 23.40
CA GLU A 331 -0.37 6.09 24.06
C GLU A 331 0.03 7.27 23.18
N ALA A 332 0.46 7.00 21.95
CA ALA A 332 1.02 7.98 21.03
C ALA A 332 0.04 9.16 20.85
N PRO A 333 0.51 10.41 21.07
CA PRO A 333 -0.33 11.58 20.89
C PRO A 333 -0.71 11.76 19.41
N LEU A 334 -1.85 12.40 19.19
CA LEU A 334 -2.20 12.97 17.89
C LEU A 334 -1.16 14.04 17.55
N LEU A 335 -0.53 13.94 16.37
CA LEU A 335 0.25 15.03 15.81
C LEU A 335 -0.70 16.04 15.21
N LEU A 336 -0.40 17.32 15.36
CA LEU A 336 -1.09 18.36 14.59
C LEU A 336 -0.62 18.34 13.15
N MET A 337 -1.50 18.71 12.24
CA MET A 337 -1.08 18.95 10.87
C MET A 337 -0.28 20.25 10.80
N PRO A 338 0.92 20.29 10.19
CA PRO A 338 1.74 21.50 10.17
C PRO A 338 1.04 22.62 9.40
N ASP A 339 1.04 23.83 9.96
CA ASP A 339 0.62 25.05 9.27
C ASP A 339 1.84 25.89 8.91
N TRP A 340 2.22 25.83 7.64
CA TRP A 340 3.36 26.57 7.08
C TRP A 340 3.31 28.09 7.26
N ASN A 341 2.17 28.65 7.67
CA ASN A 341 2.02 30.08 7.98
C ASN A 341 2.29 30.41 9.46
N ILE A 342 2.54 29.41 10.30
CA ILE A 342 2.80 29.56 11.74
C ILE A 342 4.28 29.24 12.01
N PRO A 343 4.97 29.99 12.91
CA PRO A 343 6.32 29.65 13.30
C PRO A 343 6.42 28.29 14.00
N PHE A 344 7.35 27.47 13.55
CA PHE A 344 7.70 26.22 14.24
C PHE A 344 8.57 26.47 15.48
N LYS A 345 8.40 25.63 16.50
CA LYS A 345 9.27 25.52 17.67
C LYS A 345 10.03 24.20 17.60
N LEU A 346 11.36 24.27 17.55
CA LEU A 346 12.21 23.08 17.60
C LEU A 346 12.75 22.92 19.01
N TYR A 347 12.39 21.82 19.66
CA TYR A 347 13.03 21.36 20.89
C TYR A 347 14.06 20.32 20.52
N SER A 348 15.30 20.48 20.95
CA SER A 348 16.37 19.51 20.69
C SER A 348 17.18 19.28 21.95
N ASP A 349 17.53 18.03 22.20
CA ASP A 349 18.40 17.63 23.31
C ASP A 349 19.36 16.53 22.85
N ALA A 350 20.56 16.51 23.40
CA ALA A 350 21.62 15.59 23.02
C ALA A 350 22.35 15.07 24.27
N CYS A 351 22.65 13.78 24.25
CA CYS A 351 23.53 13.16 25.23
C CYS A 351 24.58 12.29 24.54
N GLY A 352 25.53 11.76 25.31
CA GLY A 352 26.57 10.86 24.77
C GLY A 352 26.02 9.61 24.06
N ASP A 353 24.75 9.27 24.31
CA ASP A 353 24.08 8.11 23.72
C ASP A 353 23.27 8.40 22.46
N GLY A 354 22.86 9.65 22.20
CA GLY A 354 22.01 10.01 21.07
C GLY A 354 21.51 11.47 21.07
N LEU A 355 20.84 11.83 19.99
CA LEU A 355 20.17 13.13 19.76
C LEU A 355 18.67 12.90 19.65
N GLY A 356 17.87 13.75 20.28
CA GLY A 356 16.41 13.82 20.13
C GLY A 356 15.99 15.22 19.69
N ALA A 357 14.92 15.29 18.90
CA ALA A 357 14.28 16.55 18.57
C ALA A 357 12.78 16.37 18.35
N ASP A 358 12.00 17.33 18.83
CA ASP A 358 10.55 17.42 18.65
C ASP A 358 10.24 18.76 17.95
N LEU A 359 9.44 18.72 16.89
CA LEU A 359 8.96 19.90 16.19
C LEU A 359 7.52 20.20 16.63
N HIS A 360 7.26 21.43 17.06
CA HIS A 360 6.00 21.84 17.65
C HIS A 360 5.44 23.10 16.96
N GLU A 361 4.13 23.28 17.03
CA GLU A 361 3.45 24.54 16.70
C GLU A 361 2.45 24.91 17.80
N VAL A 362 2.13 26.20 17.90
CA VAL A 362 1.03 26.71 18.72
C VAL A 362 -0.14 27.02 17.81
N GLN A 363 -1.13 26.12 17.74
CA GLN A 363 -2.34 26.29 16.94
C GLN A 363 -3.54 26.62 17.84
N ILE A 364 -4.54 27.32 17.27
CA ILE A 364 -5.82 27.54 17.96
C ILE A 364 -6.68 26.29 17.79
N ILE A 365 -6.96 25.61 18.90
CA ILE A 365 -7.80 24.41 18.96
C ILE A 365 -8.87 24.69 20.01
N ASP A 366 -10.14 24.53 19.66
CA ASP A 366 -11.28 24.85 20.53
C ASP A 366 -11.17 26.25 21.17
N ASP A 367 -10.85 27.25 20.33
CA ASP A 367 -10.64 28.66 20.69
C ASP A 367 -9.51 28.92 21.70
N LYS A 368 -8.60 27.96 21.89
CA LYS A 368 -7.46 28.09 22.81
C LYS A 368 -6.12 27.85 22.11
N PRO A 369 -5.09 28.69 22.37
CA PRO A 369 -3.74 28.43 21.90
C PRO A 369 -3.21 27.17 22.59
N THR A 370 -2.93 26.14 21.79
CA THR A 370 -2.45 24.85 22.28
C THR A 370 -1.16 24.52 21.56
N GLU A 371 -0.09 24.29 22.33
CA GLU A 371 1.18 23.81 21.78
C GLU A 371 1.18 22.28 21.70
N ARG A 372 1.47 21.73 20.52
CA ARG A 372 1.56 20.28 20.30
C ARG A 372 2.63 19.95 19.26
N PRO A 373 3.11 18.70 19.26
CA PRO A 373 3.98 18.20 18.20
C PRO A 373 3.24 18.17 16.86
N VAL A 374 3.95 18.49 15.77
CA VAL A 374 3.49 18.48 14.37
C VAL A 374 4.21 17.42 13.54
#